data_AF-A0A0C9SEM3-F1
#
_entry.id   AF-A0A0C9SEM3-F1
#
_cell.length_a   1.000
_cell.length_b   1.000
_cell.length_c   1.000
_cell.angle_alpha   90.00
_cell.angle_beta   90.00
_cell.angle_gamma   90.00
#
_symmetry.space_group_name_H-M   'P 1'
#
loop_
_entity.id
_entity.type
_entity.pdbx_description
1 polymer ?
#
loop_
_entity_poly.entity_id
_entity_poly.type
_entity_poly.pdbx_seq_one_letter_code
_entity_poly.pdbx_strand_id
1 'polypeptide(L)'
;MNFIAVYIFSTLAHTARGAFPVPDLANEGGRIDHAHHANRAKLAMQETMEFEEAVNRTTSALPDNETLIVVTADHSHTMTIAGHPPRGTNIFGFAGKTTSKT
;
A
#
# COMPACT_ATOMS: atom_id res chain seq x y z
N MET A 1 -3.44 -10.01 -12.70
CA MET A 1 -2.01 -9.82 -13.00
C MET A 1 -1.85 -8.35 -13.27
N ASN A 2 -2.10 -7.58 -12.23
CA ASN A 2 -2.30 -6.14 -12.27
C ASN A 2 -1.93 -5.62 -10.86
N PHE A 3 -1.19 -4.54 -10.75
CA PHE A 3 -0.29 -4.29 -9.62
C PHE A 3 -0.61 -2.99 -8.89
N ILE A 4 -0.55 -3.00 -7.55
CA ILE A 4 -0.53 -1.76 -6.77
C ILE A 4 0.80 -1.05 -7.00
N ALA A 5 0.78 0.02 -7.79
CA ALA A 5 1.94 0.86 -8.08
C ALA A 5 1.90 2.17 -7.26
N VAL A 6 2.98 2.43 -6.50
CA VAL A 6 3.28 3.75 -5.93
C VAL A 6 4.17 4.51 -6.91
N TYR A 7 3.77 5.74 -7.22
CA TYR A 7 4.54 6.67 -8.03
C TYR A 7 5.05 7.80 -7.15
N ILE A 8 6.37 8.00 -7.10
CA ILE A 8 7.00 9.05 -6.29
C ILE A 8 7.51 10.14 -7.24
N PHE A 9 7.01 11.36 -7.06
CA PHE A 9 7.36 12.52 -7.87
C PHE A 9 8.09 13.57 -7.02
N SER A 10 9.42 13.65 -7.08
CA SER A 10 10.11 14.81 -6.49
C SER A 10 9.81 16.07 -7.31
N THR A 11 9.28 17.12 -6.68
CA THR A 11 8.63 18.25 -7.38
C THR A 11 9.34 19.60 -7.29
N LEU A 12 10.53 19.75 -6.70
CA LEU A 12 11.06 21.11 -6.44
C LEU A 12 12.46 21.45 -6.96
N ALA A 13 12.96 20.71 -7.95
CA ALA A 13 14.05 21.21 -8.82
C ALA A 13 13.62 21.43 -10.29
N HIS A 14 12.34 21.21 -10.64
CA HIS A 14 11.92 21.08 -12.04
C HIS A 14 10.93 22.13 -12.57
N THR A 15 10.63 23.21 -11.83
CA THR A 15 9.69 24.23 -12.32
C THR A 15 10.26 25.14 -13.43
N ALA A 16 11.52 24.96 -13.86
CA ALA A 16 12.15 25.88 -14.81
C ALA A 16 12.23 25.40 -16.27
N ARG A 17 12.07 24.11 -16.60
CA ARG A 17 12.20 23.64 -17.99
C ARG A 17 11.29 22.45 -18.22
N GLY A 18 10.27 22.61 -19.07
CA GLY A 18 9.27 21.61 -19.45
C GLY A 18 9.84 20.36 -20.15
N ALA A 19 10.60 19.58 -19.40
CA ALA A 19 11.13 18.29 -19.78
C ALA A 19 11.09 17.42 -18.52
N PHE A 20 10.54 16.22 -18.64
CA PHE A 20 10.75 15.12 -17.70
C PHE A 20 12.02 14.35 -18.13
N PRO A 21 13.22 14.69 -17.64
CA PRO A 21 14.32 13.74 -17.66
C PRO A 21 14.93 13.63 -16.25
N VAL A 22 14.19 13.04 -15.32
CA VAL A 22 14.75 12.39 -14.13
C VAL A 22 14.07 11.02 -14.01
N PRO A 23 14.76 9.95 -13.61
CA PRO A 23 14.14 8.64 -13.47
C PRO A 23 13.07 8.72 -12.38
N ASP A 24 11.80 8.64 -12.75
CA ASP A 24 10.68 8.53 -11.81
C ASP A 24 10.92 7.29 -10.93
N LEU A 25 10.97 7.47 -9.60
CA LEU A 25 11.11 6.37 -8.67
C LEU A 25 9.73 5.73 -8.48
N ALA A 26 9.55 4.53 -9.03
CA ALA A 26 8.34 3.73 -8.84
C ALA A 26 8.62 2.57 -7.88
N ASN A 27 7.74 2.38 -6.89
CA ASN A 27 7.78 1.24 -5.99
C ASN A 27 6.47 0.47 -6.12
N GLU A 28 6.53 -0.86 -6.20
CA GLU A 28 5.37 -1.68 -6.55
C GLU A 28 5.15 -2.79 -5.53
N GLY A 29 3.97 -2.79 -4.90
CA GLY A 29 3.50 -3.84 -4.00
C GLY A 29 2.89 -5.01 -4.75
N GLY A 30 3.55 -5.49 -5.80
CA GLY A 30 2.91 -6.33 -6.83
C GLY A 30 2.39 -7.68 -6.36
N ARG A 31 2.89 -8.20 -5.24
CA ARG A 31 2.42 -9.49 -4.68
C ARG A 31 1.07 -9.38 -3.96
N ILE A 32 0.59 -8.17 -3.65
CA ILE A 32 -0.74 -7.95 -3.08
C ILE A 32 -1.81 -8.47 -4.04
N ASP A 33 -1.67 -8.21 -5.34
CA ASP A 33 -2.53 -8.76 -6.41
C ASP A 33 -2.52 -10.28 -6.46
N HIS A 34 -1.32 -10.87 -6.51
CA HIS A 34 -1.17 -12.33 -6.53
C HIS A 34 -1.82 -12.99 -5.32
N ALA A 35 -1.70 -12.39 -4.14
CA ALA A 35 -2.31 -12.91 -2.92
C ALA A 35 -3.85 -12.79 -2.95
N HIS A 36 -4.41 -11.70 -3.48
CA HIS A 36 -5.86 -11.57 -3.67
C HIS A 36 -6.41 -12.51 -4.75
N HIS A 37 -5.71 -12.69 -5.87
CA HIS A 37 -6.07 -13.70 -6.87
C HIS A 37 -6.08 -15.12 -6.31
N ALA A 38 -5.19 -15.43 -5.37
CA ALA A 38 -5.15 -16.70 -4.66
C ALA A 38 -6.14 -16.79 -3.49
N ASN A 39 -6.98 -15.77 -3.24
CA ASN A 39 -7.87 -15.65 -2.08
C ASN A 39 -7.15 -15.79 -0.71
N ARG A 40 -5.88 -15.39 -0.63
CA ARG A 40 -5.05 -15.45 0.59
C ARG A 40 -5.00 -14.09 1.28
N ALA A 41 -6.10 -13.71 1.94
CA ALA A 41 -6.22 -12.39 2.59
C ALA A 41 -5.10 -12.06 3.58
N LYS A 42 -4.64 -13.04 4.38
CA LYS A 42 -3.52 -12.83 5.31
C LYS A 42 -2.23 -12.44 4.60
N LEU A 43 -1.91 -13.12 3.49
CA LEU A 43 -0.72 -12.82 2.71
C LEU A 43 -0.84 -11.47 2.01
N ALA A 44 -2.02 -11.13 1.48
CA ALA A 44 -2.26 -9.84 0.85
C ALA A 44 -2.05 -8.68 1.82
N MET A 45 -2.54 -8.81 3.06
CA MET A 45 -2.34 -7.80 4.10
C MET A 45 -0.87 -7.72 4.55
N GLN A 46 -0.15 -8.85 4.61
CA GLN A 46 1.29 -8.83 4.90
C GLN A 46 2.08 -8.07 3.84
N GLU A 47 1.84 -8.35 2.55
CA GLU A 47 2.49 -7.61 1.45
C GLU A 47 2.11 -6.12 1.46
N THR A 48 0.89 -5.78 1.90
CA THR A 48 0.46 -4.39 2.10
C THR A 48 1.24 -3.70 3.22
N MET A 49 1.55 -4.41 4.32
CA MET A 49 2.38 -3.88 5.41
C MET A 49 3.83 -3.64 4.96
N GLU A 50 4.42 -4.56 4.18
CA GLU A 50 5.76 -4.36 3.61
C GLU A 50 5.80 -3.14 2.67
N PHE A 51 4.74 -2.94 1.90
CA PHE A 51 4.60 -1.78 1.04
C PHE A 51 4.46 -0.47 1.83
N GLU A 52 3.66 -0.47 2.91
CA GLU A 52 3.57 0.65 3.84
C GLU A 52 4.94 1.01 4.43
N GLU A 53 5.73 0.00 4.84
CA GLU A 53 7.08 0.22 5.35
C GLU A 53 7.99 0.88 4.31
N ALA A 54 7.91 0.45 3.05
CA ALA A 54 8.67 1.06 1.96
C ALA A 54 8.27 2.53 1.72
N VAL A 55 6.97 2.85 1.79
CA VAL A 55 6.47 4.24 1.71
C VAL A 55 6.98 5.07 2.90
N ASN A 56 6.93 4.53 4.12
CA ASN A 56 7.42 5.21 5.32
C ASN A 56 8.92 5.49 5.27
N ARG A 57 9.72 4.52 4.81
CA ARG A 57 11.17 4.69 4.60
C ARG A 57 11.45 5.77 3.56
N THR A 58 10.68 5.80 2.48
CA THR A 58 10.88 6.80 1.42
C THR A 58 10.49 8.20 1.88
N THR A 59 9.38 8.32 2.59
CA THR A 59 8.92 9.59 3.19
C THR A 59 9.94 10.11 4.19
N SER A 60 10.51 9.25 5.03
CA SER A 60 11.51 9.65 6.03
C SER A 60 12.87 10.03 5.42
N ALA A 61 13.17 9.54 4.22
CA ALA A 61 14.45 9.78 3.55
C ALA A 61 14.44 11.02 2.64
N LEU A 62 13.25 11.50 2.25
CA LEU A 62 13.09 12.60 1.30
C LEU A 62 12.72 13.91 1.99
N PRO A 63 13.20 15.06 1.49
CA PRO A 63 12.79 16.36 2.01
C PRO A 63 11.33 16.67 1.62
N ASP A 64 10.49 16.88 2.63
CA ASP A 64 9.04 17.16 2.48
C ASP A 64 8.74 18.38 1.62
N ASN A 65 9.59 19.40 1.68
CA ASN A 65 9.38 20.63 0.93
C ASN A 65 9.61 20.43 -0.56
N GLU A 66 10.29 19.38 -1.00
CA GLU A 66 10.67 19.20 -2.41
C GLU A 66 10.09 17.95 -3.08
N THR A 67 9.20 17.24 -2.37
CA THR A 67 8.76 15.90 -2.78
C THR A 67 7.25 15.75 -2.72
N LEU A 68 6.64 15.29 -3.82
CA LEU A 68 5.25 14.84 -3.90
C LEU A 68 5.23 13.31 -3.93
N ILE A 69 4.64 12.70 -2.91
CA ILE A 69 4.47 11.25 -2.83
C ILE A 69 3.02 10.92 -3.20
N VAL A 70 2.82 10.09 -4.22
CA VAL A 70 1.48 9.62 -4.62
C VAL A 70 1.37 8.12 -4.39
N VAL A 71 0.47 7.74 -3.48
CA VAL A 71 0.13 6.34 -3.21
C VAL A 71 -1.21 6.02 -3.85
N THR A 72 -1.22 5.05 -4.76
CA THR A 72 -2.43 4.62 -5.46
C THR A 72 -2.45 3.10 -5.62
N ALA A 73 -3.62 2.58 -5.99
CA ALA A 73 -3.77 1.26 -6.59
C ALA A 73 -4.17 1.44 -8.06
N ASP A 74 -3.82 0.49 -8.91
CA ASP A 74 -4.27 0.45 -10.29
C ASP A 74 -5.72 -0.07 -10.41
N HIS A 75 -6.13 -0.98 -9.52
CA HIS A 75 -7.51 -1.42 -9.32
C HIS A 75 -7.72 -2.03 -7.93
N SER A 76 -8.95 -2.50 -7.66
CA SER A 76 -9.33 -3.20 -6.43
C SER A 76 -9.63 -4.69 -6.68
N HIS A 77 -9.89 -5.43 -5.61
CA HIS A 77 -10.30 -6.83 -5.62
C HIS A 77 -11.65 -7.01 -4.93
N THR A 78 -12.28 -8.17 -5.10
CA THR A 78 -13.58 -8.52 -4.49
C THR A 78 -13.51 -8.82 -2.99
N MET A 79 -12.41 -8.46 -2.31
CA MET A 79 -12.27 -8.63 -0.86
C MET A 79 -13.33 -7.80 -0.14
N THR A 80 -13.99 -8.42 0.83
CA THR A 80 -14.95 -7.75 1.72
C THR A 80 -14.61 -8.02 3.17
N ILE A 81 -14.82 -7.03 4.04
CA ILE A 81 -14.75 -7.17 5.50
C ILE A 81 -16.19 -7.20 5.99
N ALA A 82 -16.63 -8.36 6.48
CA ALA A 82 -18.02 -8.60 6.84
C ALA A 82 -18.19 -9.02 8.31
N GLY A 83 -19.43 -8.89 8.80
CA GLY A 83 -19.80 -9.17 10.19
C GLY A 83 -19.74 -7.93 11.08
N HIS A 84 -19.99 -8.14 12.38
CA HIS A 84 -19.97 -7.09 13.41
C HIS A 84 -19.00 -7.44 14.55
N PRO A 85 -17.71 -7.69 14.26
CA PRO A 85 -16.75 -8.00 15.30
C PRO A 85 -16.47 -6.77 16.18
N PRO A 86 -16.32 -6.93 17.51
CA PRO A 86 -15.91 -5.84 18.38
C PRO A 86 -14.55 -5.24 17.98
N ARG A 87 -14.29 -3.98 18.34
CA ARG A 87 -12.98 -3.35 18.07
C ARG A 87 -11.84 -4.11 18.74
N GLY A 88 -10.71 -4.22 18.04
CA GLY A 88 -9.50 -4.90 18.53
C GLY A 88 -9.49 -6.42 18.32
N THR A 89 -10.53 -7.00 17.69
CA THR A 89 -10.48 -8.40 17.24
C THR A 89 -9.51 -8.60 16.10
N ASN A 90 -8.92 -9.78 16.03
CA ASN A 90 -8.10 -10.19 14.90
C ASN A 90 -8.92 -10.17 13.60
N ILE A 91 -8.44 -9.43 12.58
CA ILE A 91 -9.09 -9.30 11.26
C ILE A 91 -9.20 -10.62 10.50
N PHE A 92 -8.36 -11.61 10.84
CA PHE A 92 -8.41 -12.96 10.28
C PHE A 92 -9.24 -13.95 11.14
N GLY A 93 -9.85 -13.47 12.22
CA GLY A 93 -10.70 -14.26 13.11
C GLY A 93 -12.12 -14.42 12.59
N PHE A 94 -12.92 -15.20 13.32
CA PHE A 94 -14.34 -15.39 12.99
C PHE A 94 -15.19 -14.27 13.58
N ALA A 95 -16.10 -13.72 12.76
CA ALA A 95 -17.12 -12.80 13.24
C ALA A 95 -18.00 -13.47 14.31
N GLY A 96 -18.15 -12.82 15.48
CA GLY A 96 -18.96 -13.32 16.59
C GLY A 96 -18.28 -14.30 17.55
N LYS A 97 -17.08 -14.80 17.26
CA LYS A 97 -16.25 -15.53 18.24
C LYS A 97 -15.12 -14.62 18.74
N THR A 98 -15.42 -13.83 19.77
CA THR A 98 -14.41 -13.07 20.51
C THR A 98 -13.60 -14.00 21.39
N THR A 99 -12.55 -14.63 20.86
CA THR A 99 -11.50 -15.14 21.75
C THR A 99 -10.72 -13.93 22.26
N SER A 100 -10.96 -13.57 23.52
CA SER A 100 -10.15 -12.62 24.28
C SER A 100 -8.67 -12.98 24.12
N LYS A 101 -7.83 -11.94 23.96
CA LYS A 101 -6.37 -11.95 23.91
C LYS A 101 -5.72 -13.21 24.53
N THR A 102 -4.91 -13.89 23.73
CA THR A 102 -3.68 -14.57 24.17
C THR A 102 -2.55 -14.07 23.30
#